data_AF-D8GR03-F1
#
_entry.id   AF-D8GR03-F1
#
_cell.length_a   1.000
_cell.length_b   1.000
_cell.length_c   1.000
_cell.angle_alpha   90.00
_cell.angle_beta   90.00
_cell.angle_gamma   90.00
#
_symmetry.space_group_name_H-M   'P 1'
#
loop_
_entity.id
_entity.type
_entity.pdbx_description
1 polymer ?
#
loop_
_entity_poly.entity_id
_entity_poly.type
_entity_poly.pdbx_seq_one_letter_code
_entity_poly.pdbx_strand_id
1 'polypeptide(L)'
;MKSKLRAEIEVRDNYRIPAWENVGQPNWLVEDLNNMNIEIPFTDQTDLIPFKIKSTLGHITVEGEVFLGEIKHSDEDLQSYRSEKDIAGQKKQILLQEFEVRINDLFLALQISQPARIDFLKIMLFLDDIESKPLYYEKLLSPSLAYISLDYGNFNRDIIDMIDFFKVWKWLLEQNDFWNEVPESTIGIFLNYFRYFHYDSSPLSLMWIAMALESILVSNDRFSQSQIKGKLKLLLKECYDESKINKFVDGFYQLRSKIAHGKQKLFRPTLIHDALDSVEKLDKLFWKNGVFGYSAVIYCIQLMIKTNRRKLEFQEDIIYTLLD
;
A
#
# COMPACT_ATOMS: atom_id res chain seq x y z
N MET A 1 -17.32 -15.15 -23.67
CA MET A 1 -16.13 -14.95 -24.55
C MET A 1 -14.88 -15.07 -23.70
N LYS A 2 -13.84 -15.78 -24.15
CA LYS A 2 -12.59 -15.87 -23.40
C LYS A 2 -11.69 -14.69 -23.77
N SER A 3 -11.18 -13.98 -22.78
CA SER A 3 -10.25 -12.88 -22.97
C SER A 3 -8.97 -13.11 -22.19
N LYS A 4 -7.85 -12.71 -22.78
CA LYS A 4 -6.52 -12.84 -22.18
C LYS A 4 -6.13 -11.51 -21.54
N LEU A 5 -5.81 -11.55 -20.26
CA LEU A 5 -5.29 -10.40 -19.52
C LEU A 5 -3.80 -10.60 -19.27
N ARG A 6 -3.02 -9.55 -19.44
CA ARG A 6 -1.59 -9.54 -19.11
C ARG A 6 -1.16 -8.18 -18.60
N ALA A 7 -0.40 -8.13 -17.51
CA ALA A 7 0.27 -6.94 -17.04
C ALA A 7 1.79 -7.14 -17.15
N GLU A 8 2.47 -6.14 -17.69
CA GLU A 8 3.93 -6.05 -17.74
C GLU A 8 4.36 -4.88 -16.86
N ILE A 9 5.18 -5.18 -15.85
CA ILE A 9 5.45 -4.27 -14.74
C ILE A 9 6.95 -4.09 -14.62
N GLU A 10 7.41 -2.88 -14.90
CA GLU A 10 8.80 -2.49 -14.68
C GLU A 10 9.01 -2.20 -13.20
N VAL A 11 9.99 -2.88 -12.60
CA VAL A 11 10.29 -2.75 -11.19
C VAL A 11 11.77 -2.48 -10.96
N ARG A 12 12.07 -1.82 -9.85
CA ARG A 12 13.44 -1.68 -9.35
C ARG A 12 13.51 -2.27 -7.96
N ASP A 13 14.44 -3.20 -7.76
CA ASP A 13 14.81 -3.62 -6.43
C ASP A 13 15.67 -2.52 -5.80
N ASN A 14 15.15 -1.95 -4.73
CA ASN A 14 15.83 -0.91 -3.96
C ASN A 14 16.86 -1.51 -3.01
N TYR A 15 16.80 -2.80 -2.68
CA TYR A 15 17.71 -3.41 -1.73
C TYR A 15 19.11 -3.62 -2.35
N ARG A 16 19.99 -2.63 -2.20
CA ARG A 16 21.42 -2.84 -2.45
C ARG A 16 21.99 -3.69 -1.32
N ILE A 17 22.07 -5.00 -1.54
CA ILE A 17 22.95 -5.86 -0.77
C ILE A 17 24.35 -5.22 -0.83
N PRO A 18 25.02 -4.95 0.30
CA PRO A 18 26.38 -4.43 0.29
C PRO A 18 27.25 -5.28 -0.64
N ALA A 19 28.11 -4.65 -1.44
CA ALA A 19 28.86 -5.34 -2.50
C ALA A 19 29.67 -6.57 -2.03
N TRP A 20 29.94 -6.68 -0.74
CA TRP A 20 30.64 -7.80 -0.10
C TRP A 20 29.74 -8.99 0.29
N GLU A 21 28.42 -8.82 0.35
CA GLU A 21 27.43 -9.92 0.52
C GLU A 21 26.87 -10.43 -0.82
N ASN A 22 27.24 -9.78 -1.94
CA ASN A 22 26.66 -9.96 -3.27
C ASN A 22 27.18 -11.18 -4.07
N VAL A 23 28.00 -12.04 -3.47
CA VAL A 23 28.50 -13.24 -4.17
C VAL A 23 27.52 -14.38 -3.95
N GLY A 24 26.51 -14.46 -4.83
CA GLY A 24 25.66 -15.64 -4.98
C GLY A 24 24.32 -15.63 -4.24
N GLN A 25 23.87 -14.49 -3.68
CA GLN A 25 22.49 -14.41 -3.20
C GLN A 25 21.53 -14.30 -4.40
N PRO A 26 20.55 -15.21 -4.49
CA PRO A 26 19.54 -15.13 -5.53
C PRO A 26 18.72 -13.84 -5.42
N ASN A 27 18.24 -13.35 -6.56
CA ASN A 27 17.27 -12.28 -6.56
C ASN A 27 15.95 -12.83 -5.99
N TRP A 28 15.65 -12.52 -4.72
CA TRP A 28 14.44 -12.95 -4.02
C TRP A 28 13.17 -12.69 -4.83
N LEU A 29 13.13 -11.60 -5.62
CA LEU A 29 12.01 -11.31 -6.49
C LEU A 29 11.78 -12.42 -7.52
N VAL A 30 12.86 -12.94 -8.10
CA VAL A 30 12.84 -14.04 -9.07
C VAL A 30 12.62 -15.38 -8.38
N GLU A 31 13.13 -15.60 -7.17
CA GLU A 31 12.91 -16.88 -6.48
C GLU A 31 11.50 -17.01 -5.93
N ASP A 32 11.03 -15.97 -5.25
CA ASP A 32 9.73 -15.98 -4.60
C ASP A 32 8.65 -15.89 -5.67
N LEU A 33 8.69 -14.88 -6.56
CA LEU A 33 7.55 -14.59 -7.44
C LEU A 33 7.48 -15.41 -8.71
N ASN A 34 8.54 -16.13 -9.10
CA ASN A 34 8.55 -16.79 -10.40
C ASN A 34 7.70 -18.07 -10.41
N ASN A 35 6.78 -18.13 -11.37
CA ASN A 35 5.78 -19.20 -11.50
C ASN A 35 4.81 -19.30 -10.32
N MET A 36 4.59 -18.23 -9.56
CA MET A 36 3.49 -18.20 -8.61
C MET A 36 2.15 -18.28 -9.34
N ASN A 37 1.22 -19.06 -8.79
CA ASN A 37 -0.18 -19.02 -9.20
C ASN A 37 -0.96 -18.38 -8.06
N ILE A 38 -1.74 -17.36 -8.39
CA ILE A 38 -2.62 -16.68 -7.46
C ILE A 38 -4.05 -16.72 -8.00
N GLU A 39 -5.00 -16.70 -7.08
CA GLU A 39 -6.42 -16.68 -7.40
C GLU A 39 -6.96 -15.30 -7.04
N ILE A 40 -7.63 -14.66 -8.00
CA ILE A 40 -8.11 -13.27 -7.89
C ILE A 40 -9.61 -13.23 -8.20
N PRO A 41 -10.45 -12.63 -7.34
CA PRO A 41 -11.86 -12.45 -7.64
C PRO A 41 -12.08 -11.33 -8.67
N PHE A 42 -13.10 -11.51 -9.51
CA PHE A 42 -13.61 -10.47 -10.40
C PHE A 42 -15.09 -10.24 -10.09
N THR A 43 -15.57 -9.00 -10.19
CA THR A 43 -16.87 -8.54 -9.70
C THR A 43 -18.01 -9.25 -10.42
N ASP A 44 -17.83 -9.52 -11.70
CA ASP A 44 -18.80 -10.23 -12.55
C ASP A 44 -18.55 -11.74 -12.62
N GLN A 45 -17.75 -12.31 -11.71
CA GLN A 45 -17.38 -13.72 -11.72
C GLN A 45 -17.68 -14.36 -10.36
N THR A 46 -18.31 -15.53 -10.39
CA THR A 46 -18.54 -16.32 -9.16
C THR A 46 -17.26 -16.99 -8.66
N ASP A 47 -16.35 -17.30 -9.57
CA ASP A 47 -15.15 -18.08 -9.30
C ASP A 47 -13.92 -17.18 -9.27
N LEU A 48 -12.91 -17.59 -8.50
CA LEU A 48 -11.60 -16.94 -8.53
C LEU A 48 -10.89 -17.29 -9.83
N ILE A 49 -10.23 -16.30 -10.41
CA ILE A 49 -9.50 -16.45 -11.65
C ILE A 49 -8.03 -16.74 -11.34
N PRO A 50 -7.45 -17.82 -11.88
CA PRO A 50 -6.03 -18.09 -11.73
C PRO A 50 -5.20 -17.15 -12.60
N PHE A 51 -4.23 -16.48 -11.99
CA PHE A 51 -3.19 -15.72 -12.66
C PHE A 51 -1.83 -16.34 -12.38
N LYS A 52 -1.02 -16.43 -13.43
CA LYS A 52 0.38 -16.81 -13.35
C LYS A 52 1.24 -15.57 -13.25
N ILE A 53 2.08 -15.52 -12.22
CA ILE A 53 3.12 -14.52 -12.05
C ILE A 53 4.45 -15.09 -12.53
N LYS A 54 5.17 -14.31 -13.32
CA LYS A 54 6.55 -14.56 -13.71
C LYS A 54 7.36 -13.35 -13.31
N SER A 55 8.55 -13.57 -12.77
CA SER A 55 9.47 -12.48 -12.46
C SER A 55 10.82 -12.74 -13.10
N THR A 56 11.39 -11.69 -13.67
CA THR A 56 12.78 -11.60 -14.10
C THR A 56 13.42 -10.37 -13.46
N LEU A 57 14.74 -10.21 -13.60
CA LEU A 57 15.42 -9.04 -13.08
C LEU A 57 14.80 -7.75 -13.65
N GLY A 58 14.24 -6.92 -12.78
CA GLY A 58 13.62 -5.64 -13.14
C GLY A 58 12.23 -5.72 -13.78
N HIS A 59 11.63 -6.92 -13.86
CA HIS A 59 10.33 -7.07 -14.51
C HIS A 59 9.44 -8.12 -13.84
N ILE A 60 8.14 -7.82 -13.74
CA ILE A 60 7.11 -8.76 -13.31
C ILE A 60 6.06 -8.84 -14.42
N THR A 61 5.66 -10.05 -14.78
CA THR A 61 4.54 -10.32 -15.68
C THR A 61 3.46 -11.06 -14.92
N VAL A 62 2.22 -10.57 -15.02
CA VAL A 62 1.03 -11.25 -14.48
C VAL A 62 0.11 -11.57 -15.64
N GLU A 63 -0.22 -12.83 -15.87
CA GLU A 63 -1.06 -13.25 -16.99
C GLU A 63 -2.15 -14.23 -16.57
N GLY A 64 -3.33 -14.11 -17.16
CA GLY A 64 -4.47 -14.94 -16.85
C GLY A 64 -5.53 -14.88 -17.93
N GLU A 65 -6.49 -15.78 -17.87
CA GLU A 65 -7.58 -15.84 -18.82
C GLU A 65 -8.91 -15.71 -18.09
N VAL A 66 -9.75 -14.79 -18.55
CA VAL A 66 -11.06 -14.50 -17.97
C VAL A 66 -12.15 -14.90 -18.93
N PHE A 67 -13.20 -15.51 -18.40
CA PHE A 67 -14.42 -15.77 -19.16
C PHE A 67 -15.39 -14.62 -18.94
N LEU A 68 -15.53 -13.77 -19.95
CA LEU A 68 -16.62 -12.80 -19.97
C LEU A 68 -17.94 -13.56 -20.09
N GLY A 69 -18.68 -13.61 -18.98
CA GLY A 69 -20.01 -14.22 -18.90
C GLY A 69 -21.02 -13.47 -19.76
N GLU A 70 -22.20 -14.08 -19.95
CA GLU A 70 -23.35 -13.35 -20.49
C GLU A 70 -23.80 -12.32 -19.47
N ILE A 71 -23.76 -11.05 -19.85
CA ILE A 71 -24.13 -9.97 -18.93
C ILE A 71 -25.63 -9.83 -18.91
N LYS A 72 -26.19 -9.87 -17.70
CA LYS A 72 -27.56 -9.45 -17.44
C LYS A 72 -27.58 -7.92 -17.44
N HIS A 73 -27.99 -7.33 -18.56
CA HIS A 73 -28.18 -5.89 -18.64
C HIS A 73 -29.54 -5.51 -18.06
N SER A 74 -29.63 -4.39 -17.36
CA SER A 74 -30.92 -3.77 -17.09
C SER A 74 -31.49 -3.16 -18.37
N ASP A 75 -32.81 -3.03 -18.47
CA ASP A 75 -33.45 -2.38 -19.63
C ASP A 75 -33.02 -0.91 -19.80
N GLU A 76 -32.56 -0.26 -18.72
CA GLU A 76 -32.02 1.11 -18.74
C GLU A 76 -30.62 1.18 -19.35
N ASP A 77 -29.77 0.18 -19.09
CA ASP A 77 -28.44 0.08 -19.69
C ASP A 77 -28.55 -0.07 -21.21
N LEU A 78 -29.48 -0.92 -21.69
CA LEU A 78 -29.68 -1.18 -23.12
C LEU A 78 -30.13 0.08 -23.89
N GLN A 79 -30.82 1.02 -23.24
CA GLN A 79 -31.22 2.29 -23.86
C GLN A 79 -30.03 3.25 -24.06
N SER A 80 -28.94 3.05 -23.31
CA SER A 80 -27.77 3.94 -23.32
C SER A 80 -26.73 3.58 -24.39
N TYR A 81 -26.78 2.37 -24.96
CA TYR A 81 -25.83 1.91 -25.97
C TYR A 81 -26.45 1.90 -27.37
N ARG A 82 -25.68 2.36 -28.37
CA ARG A 82 -26.14 2.46 -29.76
C ARG A 82 -26.03 1.13 -30.51
N SER A 83 -25.18 0.21 -30.02
CA SER A 83 -24.94 -1.10 -30.65
C SER A 83 -24.36 -2.12 -29.66
N GLU A 84 -24.51 -3.41 -29.95
CA GLU A 84 -23.85 -4.50 -29.19
C GLU A 84 -22.31 -4.36 -29.17
N LYS A 85 -21.73 -3.76 -30.21
CA LYS A 85 -20.31 -3.48 -30.30
C LYS A 85 -19.85 -2.46 -29.25
N ASP A 86 -20.68 -1.46 -28.95
CA ASP A 86 -20.39 -0.47 -27.92
C ASP A 86 -20.41 -1.12 -26.53
N ILE A 87 -21.38 -2.01 -26.30
CA ILE A 87 -21.48 -2.78 -25.06
C ILE A 87 -20.24 -3.67 -24.90
N ALA A 88 -19.84 -4.41 -25.94
CA ALA A 88 -18.65 -5.25 -25.91
C ALA A 88 -17.36 -4.44 -25.66
N GLY A 89 -17.23 -3.26 -26.27
CA GLY A 89 -16.11 -2.35 -26.05
C GLY A 89 -16.02 -1.84 -24.61
N GLN A 90 -17.15 -1.43 -24.04
CA GLN A 90 -17.20 -0.99 -22.64
C GLN A 90 -16.91 -2.12 -21.66
N LYS A 91 -17.41 -3.34 -21.89
CA LYS A 91 -17.08 -4.52 -21.07
C LYS A 91 -15.59 -4.78 -21.02
N LYS A 92 -14.94 -4.69 -22.18
CA LYS A 92 -13.48 -4.81 -22.28
C LYS A 92 -12.77 -3.73 -21.46
N GLN A 93 -13.29 -2.51 -21.46
CA GLN A 93 -12.75 -1.42 -20.66
C GLN A 93 -12.94 -1.65 -19.15
N ILE A 94 -14.12 -2.08 -18.71
CA ILE A 94 -14.40 -2.41 -17.30
C ILE A 94 -13.51 -3.56 -16.84
N LEU A 95 -13.38 -4.62 -17.64
CA LEU A 95 -12.51 -5.76 -17.33
C LEU A 95 -11.05 -5.31 -17.15
N LEU A 96 -10.58 -4.43 -18.02
CA LEU A 96 -9.22 -3.89 -17.93
C LEU A 96 -9.01 -3.02 -16.69
N GLN A 97 -10.00 -2.20 -16.32
CA GLN A 97 -9.98 -1.38 -15.10
C GLN A 97 -10.01 -2.25 -13.84
N GLU A 98 -10.85 -3.29 -13.83
CA GLU A 98 -10.85 -4.24 -12.72
C GLU A 98 -9.50 -4.96 -12.62
N PHE A 99 -8.94 -5.40 -13.74
CA PHE A 99 -7.61 -6.01 -13.74
C PHE A 99 -6.54 -5.06 -13.20
N GLU A 100 -6.58 -3.77 -13.54
CA GLU A 100 -5.72 -2.74 -12.96
C GLU A 100 -5.83 -2.71 -11.43
N VAL A 101 -7.06 -2.68 -10.89
CA VAL A 101 -7.29 -2.73 -9.43
C VAL A 101 -6.64 -3.96 -8.82
N ARG A 102 -6.79 -5.14 -9.44
CA ARG A 102 -6.20 -6.39 -8.94
C ARG A 102 -4.68 -6.41 -9.01
N ILE A 103 -4.07 -5.80 -10.02
CA ILE A 103 -2.61 -5.61 -10.05
C ILE A 103 -2.16 -4.75 -8.88
N ASN A 104 -2.92 -3.72 -8.53
CA ASN A 104 -2.58 -2.87 -7.39
C ASN A 104 -2.77 -3.58 -6.03
N ASP A 105 -3.72 -4.51 -5.93
CA ASP A 105 -3.85 -5.38 -4.75
C ASP A 105 -2.61 -6.27 -4.56
N LEU A 106 -2.00 -6.72 -5.66
CA LEU A 106 -0.72 -7.42 -5.61
C LEU A 106 0.42 -6.52 -5.15
N PHE A 107 0.41 -5.26 -5.57
CA PHE A 107 1.40 -4.29 -5.10
C PHE A 107 1.28 -4.07 -3.61
N LEU A 108 0.06 -3.98 -3.09
CA LEU A 108 -0.18 -3.88 -1.66
C LEU A 108 0.43 -5.08 -0.92
N ALA A 109 0.14 -6.30 -1.38
CA ALA A 109 0.67 -7.53 -0.79
C ALA A 109 2.21 -7.59 -0.84
N LEU A 110 2.82 -7.18 -1.96
CA LEU A 110 4.27 -7.06 -2.10
C LEU A 110 4.87 -6.02 -1.13
N GLN A 111 4.20 -4.90 -0.93
CA GLN A 111 4.66 -3.83 -0.03
C GLN A 111 4.44 -4.14 1.45
N ILE A 112 3.60 -5.12 1.78
CA ILE A 112 3.45 -5.63 3.15
C ILE A 112 4.46 -6.74 3.43
N SER A 113 4.65 -7.66 2.46
CA SER A 113 5.58 -8.78 2.57
C SER A 113 7.03 -8.32 2.55
N GLN A 114 7.35 -7.38 1.66
CA GLN A 114 8.69 -6.89 1.41
C GLN A 114 8.67 -5.35 1.41
N PRO A 115 8.35 -4.73 2.56
CA PRO A 115 8.15 -3.30 2.63
C PRO A 115 9.36 -2.57 2.10
N ALA A 116 9.08 -1.71 1.14
CA ALA A 116 10.05 -0.81 0.57
C ALA A 116 11.24 -1.39 -0.21
N ARG A 117 11.18 -2.69 -0.53
CA ARG A 117 12.20 -3.34 -1.37
C ARG A 117 11.94 -3.16 -2.86
N ILE A 118 10.68 -3.02 -3.29
CA ILE A 118 10.34 -2.87 -4.70
C ILE A 118 9.81 -1.47 -4.97
N ASP A 119 10.36 -0.78 -5.95
CA ASP A 119 9.69 0.32 -6.64
C ASP A 119 9.00 -0.19 -7.89
N PHE A 120 7.71 0.13 -8.05
CA PHE A 120 6.98 -0.07 -9.31
C PHE A 120 7.11 1.20 -10.15
N LEU A 121 7.74 1.10 -11.32
CA LEU A 121 8.08 2.26 -12.15
C LEU A 121 7.02 2.50 -13.23
N LYS A 122 6.61 1.41 -13.90
CA LYS A 122 5.71 1.45 -15.06
C LYS A 122 4.84 0.19 -15.08
N ILE A 123 3.55 0.37 -15.37
CA ILE A 123 2.63 -0.72 -15.66
C ILE A 123 2.12 -0.57 -17.10
N MET A 124 2.14 -1.66 -17.86
CA MET A 124 1.48 -1.79 -19.14
C MET A 124 0.48 -2.93 -19.04
N LEU A 125 -0.80 -2.64 -19.30
CA LEU A 125 -1.85 -3.67 -19.30
C LEU A 125 -2.17 -4.06 -20.74
N PHE A 126 -2.52 -5.32 -20.93
CA PHE A 126 -2.89 -5.88 -22.21
C PHE A 126 -4.19 -6.66 -22.07
N LEU A 127 -5.10 -6.43 -23.01
CA LEU A 127 -6.32 -7.20 -23.18
C LEU A 127 -6.34 -7.77 -24.60
N ASP A 128 -6.35 -9.10 -24.70
CA ASP A 128 -6.27 -9.81 -25.98
C ASP A 128 -5.07 -9.33 -26.83
N ASP A 129 -3.92 -9.15 -26.16
CA ASP A 129 -2.66 -8.64 -26.70
C ASP A 129 -2.71 -7.18 -27.23
N ILE A 130 -3.79 -6.45 -26.97
CA ILE A 130 -3.90 -5.00 -27.23
C ILE A 130 -3.43 -4.23 -26.00
N GLU A 131 -2.42 -3.37 -26.19
CA GLU A 131 -1.83 -2.55 -25.14
C GLU A 131 -2.75 -1.40 -24.69
N SER A 132 -2.83 -1.17 -23.38
CA SER A 132 -3.44 0.01 -22.76
C SER A 132 -2.49 1.21 -22.80
N LYS A 133 -2.98 2.39 -22.40
CA LYS A 133 -2.07 3.49 -22.07
C LYS A 133 -1.17 3.06 -20.91
N PRO A 134 0.16 3.33 -20.95
CA PRO A 134 1.04 3.03 -19.83
C PRO A 134 0.71 3.91 -18.63
N LEU A 135 0.77 3.30 -17.45
CA LEU A 135 0.62 3.97 -16.16
C LEU A 135 1.99 4.11 -15.53
N TYR A 136 2.36 5.34 -15.16
CA TYR A 136 3.63 5.65 -14.51
C TYR A 136 3.36 5.99 -13.05
N TYR A 137 4.17 5.41 -12.17
CA TYR A 137 4.10 5.67 -10.74
C TYR A 137 5.32 6.50 -10.34
N GLU A 138 5.15 7.82 -10.38
CA GLU A 138 6.06 8.71 -9.66
C GLU A 138 5.61 8.70 -8.20
N LYS A 139 6.52 8.47 -7.24
CA LYS A 139 6.22 8.46 -5.80
C LYS A 139 7.14 9.44 -5.07
N LEU A 140 6.61 10.51 -4.45
CA LEU A 140 7.38 11.42 -3.57
C LEU A 140 7.87 10.66 -2.34
N LEU A 141 6.97 9.84 -1.80
CA LEU A 141 7.24 8.86 -0.77
C LEU A 141 7.41 7.52 -1.45
N SER A 142 8.36 7.41 -2.38
CA SER A 142 8.73 6.10 -2.88
C SER A 142 9.05 5.21 -1.67
N PRO A 143 8.84 3.90 -1.80
CA PRO A 143 9.39 2.94 -0.86
C PRO A 143 10.91 3.07 -0.62
N SER A 144 11.64 3.93 -1.33
CA SER A 144 12.92 4.51 -0.88
C SER A 144 12.92 5.09 0.56
N LEU A 145 11.76 5.31 1.19
CA LEU A 145 11.63 5.61 2.63
C LEU A 145 12.26 4.56 3.55
N ALA A 146 12.22 3.25 3.23
CA ALA A 146 12.93 2.26 4.05
C ALA A 146 14.39 2.08 3.63
N TYR A 147 14.74 2.36 2.38
CA TYR A 147 16.14 2.33 1.94
C TYR A 147 17.01 3.30 2.76
N ILE A 148 16.48 4.49 3.09
CA ILE A 148 17.22 5.48 3.88
C ILE A 148 17.07 5.23 5.39
N SER A 149 15.94 4.72 5.89
CA SER A 149 15.78 4.46 7.33
C SER A 149 16.57 3.24 7.81
N LEU A 150 16.80 2.25 6.94
CA LEU A 150 17.65 1.09 7.21
C LEU A 150 19.14 1.48 7.27
N ASP A 151 19.61 2.40 6.43
CA ASP A 151 21.03 2.82 6.40
C ASP A 151 21.35 4.02 7.32
N TYR A 152 20.40 4.92 7.59
CA TYR A 152 20.59 6.08 8.48
C TYR A 152 20.13 5.81 9.90
N GLY A 153 20.65 4.75 10.53
CA GLY A 153 20.97 4.61 11.98
C GLY A 153 19.97 5.00 13.08
N ASN A 154 18.76 5.45 12.77
CA ASN A 154 17.81 6.03 13.73
C ASN A 154 16.48 5.29 13.81
N PHE A 155 16.25 4.36 12.88
CA PHE A 155 15.08 3.50 12.86
C PHE A 155 15.53 2.07 13.16
N ASN A 156 14.95 1.42 14.17
CA ASN A 156 15.36 0.07 14.50
C ASN A 156 14.91 -0.85 13.35
N ARG A 157 15.87 -1.53 12.69
CA ARG A 157 15.58 -2.48 11.61
C ARG A 157 14.65 -3.60 12.09
N ASP A 158 14.64 -3.87 13.40
CA ASP A 158 13.85 -4.92 14.05
C ASP A 158 12.32 -4.70 14.03
N ILE A 159 11.84 -3.53 13.57
CA ILE A 159 10.39 -3.25 13.54
C ILE A 159 9.74 -3.91 12.32
N ILE A 160 10.39 -3.85 11.17
CA ILE A 160 9.79 -4.27 9.91
C ILE A 160 10.42 -5.59 9.50
N ASP A 161 9.61 -6.64 9.52
CA ASP A 161 10.04 -7.97 9.09
C ASP A 161 9.77 -8.16 7.60
N MET A 162 10.46 -9.13 7.02
CA MET A 162 10.05 -9.73 5.75
C MET A 162 9.06 -10.85 6.07
N ILE A 163 7.90 -10.82 5.43
CA ILE A 163 6.88 -11.86 5.55
C ILE A 163 6.75 -12.57 4.20
N ASP A 164 6.62 -13.89 4.23
CA ASP A 164 6.29 -14.67 3.03
C ASP A 164 5.08 -14.07 2.28
N PHE A 165 5.23 -13.90 0.96
CA PHE A 165 4.21 -13.27 0.13
C PHE A 165 2.88 -14.05 0.18
N PHE A 166 2.91 -15.38 0.11
CA PHE A 166 1.68 -16.18 0.13
C PHE A 166 0.94 -16.06 1.45
N LYS A 167 1.64 -15.98 2.57
CA LYS A 167 1.05 -15.70 3.88
C LYS A 167 0.33 -14.34 3.89
N VAL A 168 0.95 -13.30 3.34
CA VAL A 168 0.32 -11.97 3.23
C VAL A 168 -0.88 -12.02 2.31
N TRP A 169 -0.73 -12.58 1.10
CA TRP A 169 -1.79 -12.69 0.12
C TRP A 169 -3.01 -13.42 0.68
N LYS A 170 -2.80 -14.62 1.24
CA LYS A 170 -3.87 -15.40 1.88
C LYS A 170 -4.56 -14.61 3.00
N TRP A 171 -3.79 -13.93 3.84
CA TRP A 171 -4.38 -13.13 4.91
C TRP A 171 -5.26 -12.00 4.34
N LEU A 172 -4.83 -11.32 3.28
CA LEU A 172 -5.62 -10.27 2.61
C LEU A 172 -6.93 -10.82 2.03
N LEU A 173 -6.89 -11.99 1.39
CA LEU A 173 -8.08 -12.67 0.85
C LEU A 173 -9.16 -12.94 1.92
N GLU A 174 -8.73 -13.15 3.16
CA GLU A 174 -9.61 -13.47 4.29
C GLU A 174 -10.16 -12.21 5.01
N GLN A 175 -9.73 -11.00 4.63
CA GLN A 175 -10.19 -9.77 5.27
C GLN A 175 -11.51 -9.27 4.68
N ASN A 176 -12.38 -8.83 5.59
CA ASN A 176 -13.64 -8.19 5.21
C ASN A 176 -13.37 -6.92 4.38
N ASP A 177 -14.18 -6.72 3.35
CA ASP A 177 -14.14 -5.56 2.45
C ASP A 177 -12.79 -5.32 1.76
N PHE A 178 -11.91 -6.32 1.68
CA PHE A 178 -10.63 -6.15 0.99
C PHE A 178 -10.84 -5.72 -0.47
N TRP A 179 -11.86 -6.25 -1.13
CA TRP A 179 -12.17 -6.02 -2.54
C TRP A 179 -13.17 -4.91 -2.80
N ASN A 180 -13.75 -4.32 -1.75
CA ASN A 180 -14.79 -3.31 -1.89
C ASN A 180 -14.14 -1.95 -2.16
N GLU A 181 -14.62 -1.24 -3.18
CA GLU A 181 -14.15 0.12 -3.47
C GLU A 181 -14.47 1.10 -2.33
N VAL A 182 -15.59 0.87 -1.64
CA VAL A 182 -16.03 1.63 -0.48
C VAL A 182 -16.17 0.68 0.71
N PRO A 183 -15.09 0.45 1.48
CA PRO A 183 -15.14 -0.46 2.61
C PRO A 183 -15.86 0.15 3.83
N GLU A 184 -16.55 -0.69 4.61
CA GLU A 184 -17.23 -0.27 5.84
C GLU A 184 -16.53 -0.78 7.09
N SER A 185 -15.88 -1.94 7.01
CA SER A 185 -15.11 -2.51 8.10
C SER A 185 -13.83 -1.71 8.36
N THR A 186 -13.44 -1.65 9.63
CA THR A 186 -12.21 -1.00 10.09
C THR A 186 -10.97 -1.43 9.29
N ILE A 187 -10.84 -2.73 9.01
CA ILE A 187 -9.70 -3.25 8.27
C ILE A 187 -9.77 -2.93 6.77
N GLY A 188 -10.95 -2.99 6.15
CA GLY A 188 -11.12 -2.58 4.76
C GLY A 188 -10.78 -1.09 4.57
N ILE A 189 -11.26 -0.22 5.46
CA ILE A 189 -10.95 1.22 5.47
C ILE A 189 -9.44 1.44 5.58
N PHE A 190 -8.79 0.74 6.51
CA PHE A 190 -7.34 0.78 6.67
C PHE A 190 -6.60 0.40 5.38
N LEU A 191 -6.95 -0.74 4.79
CA LEU A 191 -6.30 -1.24 3.57
C LEU A 191 -6.53 -0.28 2.41
N ASN A 192 -7.70 0.36 2.33
CA ASN A 192 -7.98 1.37 1.32
C ASN A 192 -7.11 2.61 1.47
N TYR A 193 -6.97 3.17 2.69
CA TYR A 193 -6.02 4.27 2.91
C TYR A 193 -4.57 3.86 2.66
N PHE A 194 -4.22 2.63 3.01
CA PHE A 194 -2.88 2.12 2.79
C PHE A 194 -2.56 1.96 1.28
N ARG A 195 -3.54 1.61 0.44
CA ARG A 195 -3.40 1.64 -1.02
C ARG A 195 -3.01 3.03 -1.53
N TYR A 196 -3.67 4.10 -1.08
CA TYR A 196 -3.40 5.48 -1.52
C TYR A 196 -1.95 5.93 -1.30
N PHE A 197 -1.24 5.37 -0.31
CA PHE A 197 0.18 5.62 -0.10
C PHE A 197 1.03 5.28 -1.34
N HIS A 198 0.61 4.29 -2.13
CA HIS A 198 1.34 3.85 -3.31
C HIS A 198 0.95 4.57 -4.61
N TYR A 199 -0.13 5.35 -4.62
CA TYR A 199 -0.57 6.13 -5.77
C TYR A 199 -0.24 7.61 -5.65
N ASP A 200 -0.21 8.13 -4.42
CA ASP A 200 -0.13 9.56 -4.18
C ASP A 200 1.28 9.99 -3.81
N SER A 201 1.96 10.57 -4.78
CA SER A 201 3.25 11.23 -4.63
C SER A 201 3.14 12.66 -4.09
N SER A 202 2.14 13.00 -3.30
CA SER A 202 2.00 14.35 -2.77
C SER A 202 2.14 14.37 -1.24
N PRO A 203 2.25 15.56 -0.64
CA PRO A 203 2.05 15.77 0.79
C PRO A 203 0.81 15.11 1.39
N LEU A 204 -0.20 14.77 0.58
CA LEU A 204 -1.40 14.05 1.01
C LEU A 204 -1.12 12.61 1.44
N SER A 205 0.00 12.02 1.02
CA SER A 205 0.48 10.74 1.55
C SER A 205 0.54 10.71 3.10
N LEU A 206 0.86 11.83 3.75
CA LEU A 206 0.79 11.96 5.21
C LEU A 206 -0.65 11.93 5.75
N MET A 207 -1.63 12.43 4.99
CA MET A 207 -3.05 12.29 5.33
C MET A 207 -3.43 10.82 5.29
N TRP A 208 -3.07 10.11 4.22
CA TRP A 208 -3.40 8.69 4.05
C TRP A 208 -2.80 7.82 5.16
N ILE A 209 -1.55 8.08 5.55
CA ILE A 209 -0.93 7.42 6.70
C ILE A 209 -1.68 7.73 8.00
N ALA A 210 -2.07 8.99 8.22
CA ALA A 210 -2.80 9.37 9.42
C ALA A 210 -4.15 8.66 9.49
N MET A 211 -4.90 8.65 8.39
CA MET A 211 -6.21 8.01 8.29
C MET A 211 -6.12 6.49 8.45
N ALA A 212 -5.07 5.86 7.90
CA ALA A 212 -4.79 4.44 8.13
C ALA A 212 -4.50 4.16 9.63
N LEU A 213 -3.63 4.93 10.27
CA LEU A 213 -3.39 4.75 11.71
C LEU A 213 -4.64 5.00 12.55
N GLU A 214 -5.42 6.04 12.22
CA GLU A 214 -6.67 6.34 12.90
C GLU A 214 -7.67 5.20 12.76
N SER A 215 -7.83 4.61 11.57
CA SER A 215 -8.81 3.53 11.38
C SER A 215 -8.54 2.33 12.27
N ILE A 216 -7.27 1.88 12.42
CA ILE A 216 -6.95 0.68 13.22
C ILE A 216 -6.65 0.94 14.70
N LEU A 217 -6.20 2.15 15.07
CA LEU A 217 -5.78 2.45 16.44
C LEU A 217 -6.78 3.34 17.19
N VAL A 218 -7.77 3.94 16.54
CA VAL A 218 -8.73 4.82 17.22
C VAL A 218 -10.07 4.11 17.33
N SER A 219 -10.53 3.91 18.58
CA SER A 219 -11.78 3.19 18.87
C SER A 219 -12.99 4.11 19.03
N ASN A 220 -12.78 5.42 19.15
CA ASN A 220 -13.82 6.43 19.21
C ASN A 220 -13.29 7.77 18.67
N ASP A 221 -14.17 8.63 18.15
CA ASP A 221 -13.79 9.90 17.50
C ASP A 221 -13.16 10.95 18.43
N ARG A 222 -12.91 10.61 19.70
CA ARG A 222 -12.37 11.54 20.70
C ARG A 222 -10.90 11.22 20.99
N PHE A 223 -10.10 12.26 21.17
CA PHE A 223 -8.71 12.12 21.59
C PHE A 223 -7.87 11.18 20.69
N SER A 224 -8.11 11.19 19.37
CA SER A 224 -7.45 10.28 18.41
C SER A 224 -5.92 10.29 18.56
N GLN A 225 -5.32 11.47 18.67
CA GLN A 225 -3.89 11.62 18.88
C GLN A 225 -3.41 10.97 20.19
N SER A 226 -4.17 11.08 21.28
CA SER A 226 -3.81 10.47 22.57
C SER A 226 -3.90 8.95 22.51
N GLN A 227 -4.96 8.41 21.91
CA GLN A 227 -5.13 6.96 21.70
C GLN A 227 -3.98 6.40 20.88
N ILE A 228 -3.62 7.08 19.78
CA ILE A 228 -2.51 6.66 18.92
C ILE A 228 -1.19 6.71 19.66
N LYS A 229 -0.91 7.76 20.44
CA LYS A 229 0.29 7.80 21.30
C LYS A 229 0.35 6.60 22.25
N GLY A 230 -0.72 6.36 23.01
CA GLY A 230 -0.77 5.28 23.99
C GLY A 230 -0.57 3.91 23.35
N LYS A 231 -1.29 3.64 22.25
CA LYS A 231 -1.24 2.35 21.55
C LYS A 231 0.09 2.13 20.83
N LEU A 232 0.66 3.16 20.20
CA LEU A 232 1.99 3.05 19.58
C LEU A 232 3.11 2.87 20.61
N LYS A 233 3.00 3.48 21.80
CA LYS A 233 3.93 3.20 22.90
C LYS A 233 3.90 1.72 23.27
N LEU A 234 2.73 1.13 23.42
CA LEU A 234 2.61 -0.29 23.73
C LEU A 234 3.21 -1.18 22.62
N LEU A 235 2.90 -0.85 21.36
CA LEU A 235 3.30 -1.63 20.20
C LEU A 235 4.80 -1.54 19.89
N LEU A 236 5.42 -0.38 20.11
CA LEU A 236 6.78 -0.08 19.67
C LEU A 236 7.77 0.11 20.84
N LYS A 237 7.38 -0.19 22.09
CA LYS A 237 8.22 -0.01 23.29
C LYS A 237 9.57 -0.74 23.22
N GLU A 238 9.64 -1.87 22.52
CA GLU A 238 10.86 -2.66 22.38
C GLU A 238 11.84 -2.03 21.39
N CYS A 239 11.33 -1.14 20.54
CA CYS A 239 12.10 -0.54 19.45
C CYS A 239 12.38 0.95 19.66
N TYR A 240 11.58 1.63 20.49
CA TYR A 240 11.73 3.05 20.80
C TYR A 240 11.36 3.39 22.23
N ASP A 241 12.11 4.35 22.78
CA ASP A 241 11.71 5.03 24.00
C ASP A 241 10.38 5.77 23.82
N GLU A 242 9.56 5.76 24.87
CA GLU A 242 8.26 6.47 24.86
C GLU A 242 8.40 7.96 24.51
N SER A 243 9.47 8.61 24.94
CA SER A 243 9.72 10.03 24.66
C SER A 243 9.92 10.29 23.16
N LYS A 244 10.54 9.34 22.45
CA LYS A 244 10.77 9.39 21.01
C LYS A 244 9.46 9.18 20.26
N ILE A 245 8.64 8.21 20.68
CA ILE A 245 7.29 7.98 20.14
C ILE A 245 6.42 9.22 20.31
N ASN A 246 6.39 9.83 21.51
CA ASN A 246 5.61 11.05 21.75
C ASN A 246 6.00 12.18 20.80
N LYS A 247 7.30 12.48 20.69
CA LYS A 247 7.82 13.53 19.80
C LYS A 247 7.44 13.29 18.34
N PHE A 248 7.49 12.03 17.88
CA PHE A 248 7.09 11.70 16.52
C PHE A 248 5.60 11.88 16.29
N VAL A 249 4.75 11.35 17.17
CA VAL A 249 3.29 11.50 17.01
C VAL A 249 2.89 12.98 17.09
N ASP A 250 3.50 13.77 17.97
CA ASP A 250 3.27 15.22 18.02
C ASP A 250 3.67 15.93 16.73
N GLY A 251 4.88 15.66 16.22
CA GLY A 251 5.35 16.26 14.96
C GLY A 251 4.49 15.85 13.76
N PHE A 252 4.13 14.57 13.68
CA PHE A 252 3.32 14.00 12.61
C PHE A 252 1.93 14.63 12.57
N TYR A 253 1.23 14.70 13.71
CA TYR A 253 -0.11 15.31 13.78
C TYR A 253 -0.08 16.82 13.60
N GLN A 254 0.96 17.50 14.08
CA GLN A 254 1.14 18.93 13.80
C GLN A 254 1.33 19.20 12.31
N LEU A 255 2.15 18.41 11.63
CA LEU A 255 2.37 18.51 10.18
C LEU A 255 1.08 18.20 9.42
N ARG A 256 0.38 17.13 9.79
CA ARG A 256 -0.90 16.75 9.20
C ARG A 256 -1.92 17.89 9.30
N SER A 257 -2.09 18.44 10.50
CA SER A 257 -3.00 19.57 10.74
C SER A 257 -2.63 20.80 9.90
N LYS A 258 -1.34 21.12 9.76
CA LYS A 258 -0.90 22.23 8.89
C LYS A 258 -1.27 22.00 7.43
N ILE A 259 -1.13 20.78 6.91
CA ILE A 259 -1.51 20.45 5.53
C ILE A 259 -3.03 20.56 5.35
N ALA A 260 -3.81 19.91 6.22
CA ALA A 260 -5.28 19.91 6.15
C ALA A 260 -5.89 21.32 6.21
N HIS A 261 -5.25 22.25 6.92
CA HIS A 261 -5.72 23.64 7.03
C HIS A 261 -5.02 24.62 6.09
N GLY A 262 -4.23 24.15 5.11
CA GLY A 262 -3.52 25.01 4.15
C GLY A 262 -2.45 25.92 4.78
N LYS A 263 -1.99 25.60 5.99
CA LYS A 263 -0.95 26.35 6.72
C LYS A 263 0.46 25.86 6.39
N GLN A 264 0.59 24.69 5.78
CA GLN A 264 1.89 24.17 5.32
C GLN A 264 2.26 24.80 3.98
N LYS A 265 3.40 25.48 3.93
CA LYS A 265 3.97 25.96 2.66
C LYS A 265 4.54 24.76 1.92
N LEU A 266 4.12 24.56 0.67
CA LEU A 266 4.59 23.50 -0.22
C LEU A 266 5.46 24.09 -1.31
N PHE A 267 6.43 23.31 -1.80
CA PHE A 267 7.17 23.66 -3.01
C PHE A 267 6.31 23.43 -4.26
N ARG A 268 6.70 24.04 -5.39
CA ARG A 268 6.02 23.86 -6.67
C ARG A 268 6.32 22.45 -7.22
N PRO A 269 5.35 21.78 -7.87
CA PRO A 269 5.57 20.44 -8.44
C PRO A 269 6.72 20.34 -9.43
N THR A 270 7.08 21.44 -10.10
CA THR A 270 8.11 21.46 -11.15
C THR A 270 9.55 21.41 -10.64
N LEU A 271 9.77 21.52 -9.32
CA LEU A 271 11.07 21.34 -8.63
C LEU A 271 12.29 22.05 -9.24
N ILE A 272 12.09 23.15 -9.98
CA ILE A 272 13.14 23.90 -10.71
C ILE A 272 14.25 24.45 -9.75
N HIS A 273 13.96 24.51 -8.45
CA HIS A 273 14.86 25.00 -7.41
C HIS A 273 14.94 24.04 -6.22
N ASP A 274 15.04 22.74 -6.49
CA ASP A 274 15.20 21.68 -5.49
C ASP A 274 16.42 21.85 -4.58
N ALA A 275 17.49 22.49 -5.08
CA ALA A 275 18.71 22.78 -4.33
C ALA A 275 18.59 23.91 -3.27
N LEU A 276 17.41 24.50 -3.06
CA LEU A 276 17.23 25.51 -2.01
C LEU A 276 17.13 24.87 -0.61
N ASP A 277 17.81 25.45 0.38
CA ASP A 277 17.73 25.03 1.79
C ASP A 277 16.30 24.91 2.32
N SER A 278 15.38 25.76 1.84
CA SER A 278 13.97 25.74 2.24
C SER A 278 13.23 24.52 1.72
N VAL A 279 13.58 24.04 0.51
CA VAL A 279 13.06 22.81 -0.09
C VAL A 279 13.64 21.62 0.66
N GLU A 280 14.96 21.57 0.86
CA GLU A 280 15.61 20.48 1.60
C GLU A 280 15.07 20.34 3.03
N LYS A 281 14.85 21.45 3.76
CA LYS A 281 14.25 21.43 5.09
C LYS A 281 12.82 20.90 5.08
N LEU A 282 12.04 21.23 4.04
CA LEU A 282 10.68 20.76 3.89
C LEU A 282 10.66 19.26 3.56
N ASP A 283 11.52 18.82 2.66
CA ASP A 283 11.69 17.41 2.32
C ASP A 283 12.10 16.59 3.54
N LYS A 284 13.10 17.05 4.30
CA LYS A 284 13.50 16.41 5.57
C LYS A 284 12.35 16.34 6.57
N LEU A 285 11.48 17.35 6.61
CA LEU A 285 10.30 17.37 7.48
C LEU A 285 9.25 16.34 7.05
N PHE A 286 8.90 16.30 5.75
CA PHE A 286 7.99 15.30 5.19
C PHE A 286 8.55 13.89 5.38
N TRP A 287 9.82 13.71 5.05
CA TRP A 287 10.55 12.46 5.16
C TRP A 287 10.54 11.92 6.59
N LYS A 288 11.03 12.69 7.57
CA LYS A 288 11.13 12.25 8.97
C LYS A 288 9.78 11.81 9.55
N ASN A 289 8.71 12.54 9.25
CA ASN A 289 7.38 12.22 9.76
C ASN A 289 6.72 11.09 8.95
N GLY A 290 6.92 11.05 7.64
CA GLY A 290 6.42 10.02 6.74
C GLY A 290 7.02 8.65 7.02
N VAL A 291 8.34 8.55 7.22
CA VAL A 291 9.02 7.29 7.55
C VAL A 291 8.42 6.66 8.81
N PHE A 292 8.30 7.44 9.88
CA PHE A 292 7.77 6.91 11.15
C PHE A 292 6.33 6.45 10.99
N GLY A 293 5.48 7.28 10.38
CA GLY A 293 4.07 6.96 10.18
C GLY A 293 3.87 5.72 9.29
N TYR A 294 4.58 5.62 8.17
CA TYR A 294 4.55 4.45 7.28
C TYR A 294 5.02 3.20 8.01
N SER A 295 6.12 3.28 8.74
CA SER A 295 6.66 2.13 9.48
C SER A 295 5.71 1.67 10.59
N ALA A 296 5.01 2.59 11.25
CA ALA A 296 3.99 2.25 12.23
C ALA A 296 2.79 1.54 11.58
N VAL A 297 2.36 1.99 10.38
CA VAL A 297 1.30 1.33 9.59
C VAL A 297 1.72 -0.09 9.20
N ILE A 298 2.94 -0.24 8.65
CA ILE A 298 3.51 -1.56 8.29
C ILE A 298 3.60 -2.46 9.51
N TYR A 299 4.12 -1.96 10.63
CA TYR A 299 4.22 -2.75 11.86
C TYR A 299 2.86 -3.27 12.32
N CYS A 300 1.84 -2.41 12.31
CA CYS A 300 0.49 -2.80 12.73
C CYS A 300 -0.08 -3.91 11.85
N ILE A 301 0.02 -3.79 10.52
CA ILE A 301 -0.50 -4.82 9.61
C ILE A 301 0.32 -6.11 9.70
N GLN A 302 1.64 -6.02 9.79
CA GLN A 302 2.51 -7.18 9.94
C GLN A 302 2.26 -7.91 11.26
N LEU A 303 2.00 -7.19 12.35
CA LEU A 303 1.62 -7.79 13.63
C LEU A 303 0.31 -8.56 13.50
N MET A 304 -0.70 -7.98 12.84
CA MET A 304 -1.97 -8.66 12.56
C MET A 304 -1.77 -9.93 11.72
N ILE A 305 -0.95 -9.88 10.67
CA ILE A 305 -0.63 -11.04 9.82
C ILE A 305 0.12 -12.13 10.60
N LYS A 306 1.15 -11.76 11.39
CA LYS A 306 1.95 -12.70 12.18
C LYS A 306 1.11 -13.41 13.23
N THR A 307 0.14 -12.71 13.83
CA THR A 307 -0.76 -13.24 14.86
C THR A 307 -2.10 -13.74 14.31
N ASN A 308 -2.27 -13.74 12.97
CA ASN A 308 -3.51 -14.08 12.27
C ASN A 308 -4.76 -13.38 12.83
N ARG A 309 -4.64 -12.10 13.17
CA ARG A 309 -5.73 -11.26 13.70
C ARG A 309 -6.35 -10.43 12.59
N ARG A 310 -7.64 -10.11 12.74
CA ARG A 310 -8.39 -9.19 11.85
C ARG A 310 -8.44 -7.75 12.38
N LYS A 311 -8.10 -7.56 13.65
CA LYS A 311 -8.07 -6.26 14.34
C LYS A 311 -7.06 -6.25 15.49
N LEU A 312 -6.63 -5.05 15.86
CA LEU A 312 -5.84 -4.81 17.07
C LEU A 312 -6.77 -4.39 18.21
N GLU A 313 -6.76 -5.15 19.29
CA GLU A 313 -7.54 -4.86 20.50
C GLU A 313 -6.61 -4.41 21.61
N PHE A 314 -7.02 -3.35 22.31
CA PHE A 314 -6.25 -2.74 23.40
C PHE A 314 -7.15 -2.66 24.63
N GLN A 315 -6.62 -3.06 25.77
CA GLN A 315 -7.27 -2.91 27.06
C GLN A 315 -6.64 -1.71 27.79
N GLU A 316 -7.48 -0.81 28.29
CA GLU A 316 -7.07 0.34 29.10
C GLU A 316 -7.44 0.07 30.55
N ASP A 317 -6.43 -0.03 31.43
CA ASP A 317 -6.63 -0.21 32.87
C ASP A 317 -6.46 1.14 33.58
N ILE A 318 -7.46 1.55 34.36
CA ILE A 318 -7.41 2.77 35.17
C ILE A 318 -6.95 2.40 36.58
N ILE A 319 -5.73 2.80 36.95
CA ILE A 319 -5.17 2.55 38.27
C ILE A 319 -5.32 3.82 39.13
N TYR A 320 -6.17 3.75 40.15
CA TYR A 320 -6.29 4.80 41.16
C TYR A 320 -5.18 4.65 42.20
N THR A 321 -4.30 5.64 42.30
CA THR A 321 -3.33 5.73 43.39
C THR A 321 -3.84 6.77 44.39
N LEU A 322 -4.18 6.35 45.61
CA LEU A 322 -4.47 7.28 46.68
C LEU A 322 -3.15 7.94 47.09
N LEU A 323 -3.13 9.26 47.10
CA LEU A 323 -2.00 10.02 47.66
C LEU A 323 -2.22 10.07 49.18
N ASP A 324 -1.30 9.48 49.93
CA ASP A 324 -1.27 9.56 51.40
C ASP A 324 -0.98 10.99 51.90
#